data_AF-A0A3M2F4V7-F1
#
_entry.id   AF-A0A3M2F4V7-F1
#
_cell.length_a   1.000
_cell.length_b   1.000
_cell.length_c   1.000
_cell.angle_alpha   90.00
_cell.angle_beta   90.00
_cell.angle_gamma   90.00
#
_symmetry.space_group_name_H-M   'P 1'
#
loop_
_entity.id
_entity.type
_entity.pdbx_description
1 polymer ?
#
loop_
_entity_poly.entity_id
_entity_poly.type
_entity_poly.pdbx_seq_one_letter_code
_entity_poly.pdbx_strand_id
1 'polypeptide(L)'
;DGNGNAVSVFAMDSLVFVQVRDTGQNLSGALIENVSATVFDTNTGDSETLVLTELAADSGIFRNTTGLPLSDTIGVRINDGILFTGQVFAITARYVDAVTPFDSSTDTAGIARSPRNSSLAFDRSSYAPETRVVVIVTDPDRNRNPLVLDSFSVSLVSETRNDTESVLVTETSETSGVFSNAAGARISDTTGFASNDGALLVALGDTFTAVYVDAVDPTDSASALASVDTLAKAGTVAFDRDSYLQTDSVVITVFDRDRNLDPRGKDTLGVAVQNPRTGDSESLLLTETDSTSLTFTSNALVFTDTGVVVPGDGKFFASNSDTIEVLYADPLPVTVESDTAQMGITPSQGSIRFDRTNYTVFDTLQVIVHDMDRNTDPYAAETITLRRLLVSDPTGAAVENNFEVFTLVETTETSAIFTLPAPLLLSDTAFPAVVGDTVLTAGLNFTIQAEYRDPVFLDFASDSVLTIDSPMTSQVLFDRALYPLAETAFVTVVDRDENRHPGVRDTITVTVTNTNTGETEERLLRETSSTSFTFVDDTGLFLSSLLSDSLSGDGRLYVMIGNTIRVDYQDPNTPADAPFSTALIDTIPPSAGMITLVDSA
;
A
#
# COMPACT_ATOMS: atom_id res chain seq x y z
N ASP A 1 -22.50 -61.49 -56.72
CA ASP A 1 -22.61 -60.09 -57.21
C ASP A 1 -23.62 -60.02 -58.36
N GLY A 2 -23.86 -58.84 -58.95
CA GLY A 2 -24.76 -58.65 -60.12
C GLY A 2 -24.34 -59.39 -61.41
N ASN A 3 -23.09 -59.84 -61.50
CA ASN A 3 -22.57 -60.57 -62.66
C ASN A 3 -22.69 -62.11 -62.52
N GLY A 4 -23.08 -62.60 -61.33
CA GLY A 4 -23.20 -64.03 -61.05
C GLY A 4 -21.96 -64.70 -60.52
N ASN A 5 -20.97 -63.91 -60.09
CA ASN A 5 -19.84 -64.42 -59.33
C ASN A 5 -20.23 -64.56 -57.86
N ALA A 6 -19.71 -65.61 -57.21
CA ALA A 6 -19.84 -65.78 -55.77
C ALA A 6 -19.10 -64.67 -55.02
N VAL A 7 -19.71 -64.16 -53.94
CA VAL A 7 -19.18 -63.08 -53.12
C VAL A 7 -19.29 -63.49 -51.65
N SER A 8 -18.17 -63.47 -50.92
CA SER A 8 -18.14 -63.80 -49.49
C SER A 8 -18.37 -62.59 -48.59
N VAL A 9 -18.23 -61.36 -49.11
CA VAL A 9 -18.46 -60.10 -48.39
C VAL A 9 -19.12 -59.08 -49.32
N PHE A 10 -20.28 -58.55 -48.92
CA PHE A 10 -20.97 -57.47 -49.63
C PHE A 10 -20.56 -56.11 -49.05
N ALA A 11 -20.46 -55.11 -49.93
CA ALA A 11 -20.32 -53.73 -49.48
C ALA A 11 -21.66 -53.25 -48.86
N MET A 12 -21.62 -52.50 -47.76
CA MET A 12 -22.80 -51.80 -47.25
C MET A 12 -23.34 -50.85 -48.33
N ASP A 13 -24.66 -50.64 -48.35
CA ASP A 13 -25.39 -49.90 -49.40
C ASP A 13 -25.34 -50.55 -50.81
N SER A 14 -24.85 -51.80 -50.93
CA SER A 14 -24.83 -52.53 -52.21
C SER A 14 -26.05 -53.44 -52.42
N LEU A 15 -26.11 -54.08 -53.58
CA LEU A 15 -27.19 -54.98 -53.96
C LEU A 15 -26.79 -56.45 -53.83
N VAL A 16 -27.64 -57.24 -53.19
CA VAL A 16 -27.51 -58.69 -53.03
C VAL A 16 -28.25 -59.41 -54.15
N PHE A 17 -27.59 -60.41 -54.73
CA PHE A 17 -28.18 -61.31 -55.71
C PHE A 17 -28.03 -62.75 -55.23
N VAL A 18 -29.14 -63.48 -55.21
CA VAL A 18 -29.22 -64.88 -54.78
C VAL A 18 -29.46 -65.74 -56.01
N GLN A 19 -28.65 -66.79 -56.17
CA GLN A 19 -28.79 -67.76 -57.24
C GLN A 19 -28.96 -69.16 -56.65
N VAL A 20 -30.00 -69.87 -57.08
CA VAL A 20 -30.30 -71.23 -56.68
C VAL A 20 -30.25 -72.12 -57.92
N ARG A 21 -29.65 -73.31 -57.80
CA ARG A 21 -29.75 -74.34 -58.84
C ARG A 21 -30.63 -75.46 -58.32
N ASP A 22 -31.78 -75.64 -58.96
CA ASP A 22 -32.75 -76.66 -58.60
C ASP A 22 -33.37 -77.25 -59.86
N THR A 23 -33.05 -78.50 -60.17
CA THR A 23 -33.61 -79.19 -61.34
C THR A 23 -35.01 -79.75 -61.08
N GLY A 24 -35.42 -79.89 -59.82
CA GLY A 24 -36.75 -80.36 -59.41
C GLY A 24 -37.84 -79.29 -59.55
N GLN A 25 -37.48 -78.02 -59.43
CA GLN A 25 -38.37 -76.87 -59.69
C GLN A 25 -38.39 -76.39 -61.15
N ASN A 26 -37.56 -76.95 -62.04
CA ASN A 26 -37.64 -76.76 -63.50
C ASN A 26 -38.70 -77.72 -64.08
N LEU A 27 -39.98 -77.36 -63.94
CA LEU A 27 -41.12 -78.24 -64.20
C LEU A 27 -41.50 -78.29 -65.70
N SER A 28 -41.09 -77.27 -66.47
CA SER A 28 -41.46 -77.07 -67.87
C SER A 28 -40.31 -76.49 -68.67
N GLY A 29 -39.70 -77.31 -69.52
CA GLY A 29 -38.61 -76.87 -70.42
C GLY A 29 -39.00 -75.86 -71.52
N ALA A 30 -40.19 -75.26 -71.48
CA ALA A 30 -40.66 -74.22 -72.40
C ALA A 30 -40.99 -72.89 -71.72
N LEU A 31 -41.08 -72.84 -70.39
CA LEU A 31 -41.47 -71.66 -69.63
C LEU A 31 -40.31 -71.22 -68.75
N ILE A 32 -40.25 -69.91 -68.46
CA ILE A 32 -39.40 -69.38 -67.40
C ILE A 32 -40.21 -69.46 -66.11
N GLU A 33 -39.64 -70.12 -65.10
CA GLU A 33 -40.32 -70.42 -63.85
C GLU A 33 -39.76 -69.58 -62.68
N ASN A 34 -40.49 -69.59 -61.56
CA ASN A 34 -40.10 -68.84 -60.36
C ASN A 34 -40.03 -69.75 -59.14
N VAL A 35 -39.03 -69.53 -58.30
CA VAL A 35 -38.93 -70.09 -56.95
C VAL A 35 -38.76 -68.95 -55.94
N SER A 36 -38.90 -69.24 -54.64
CA SER A 36 -38.69 -68.26 -53.58
C SER A 36 -37.50 -68.62 -52.71
N ALA A 37 -36.71 -67.63 -52.33
CA ALA A 37 -35.66 -67.75 -51.31
C ALA A 37 -35.78 -66.61 -50.30
N THR A 38 -35.33 -66.82 -49.07
CA THR A 38 -35.36 -65.80 -48.02
C THR A 38 -33.93 -65.37 -47.69
N VAL A 39 -33.68 -64.06 -47.62
CA VAL A 39 -32.42 -63.50 -47.13
C VAL A 39 -32.69 -62.82 -45.81
N PHE A 40 -31.90 -63.09 -44.78
CA PHE A 40 -32.12 -62.54 -43.44
C PHE A 40 -30.80 -62.22 -42.73
N ASP A 41 -30.87 -61.30 -41.77
CA ASP A 41 -29.81 -61.05 -40.80
C ASP A 41 -30.32 -61.43 -39.40
N THR A 42 -29.62 -62.35 -38.74
CA THR A 42 -30.04 -62.84 -37.42
C THR A 42 -29.88 -61.82 -36.31
N ASN A 43 -29.01 -60.83 -36.47
CA ASN A 43 -28.73 -59.81 -35.45
C ASN A 43 -29.82 -58.75 -35.43
N THR A 44 -30.20 -58.23 -36.61
CA THR A 44 -31.28 -57.24 -36.74
C THR A 44 -32.66 -57.90 -36.67
N GLY A 45 -32.76 -59.18 -37.01
CA GLY A 45 -34.01 -59.92 -37.10
C GLY A 45 -34.80 -59.61 -38.38
N ASP A 46 -34.22 -58.85 -39.30
CA ASP A 46 -34.84 -58.49 -40.56
C ASP A 46 -34.68 -59.61 -41.61
N SER A 47 -35.68 -59.73 -42.48
CA SER A 47 -35.80 -60.82 -43.44
C SER A 47 -36.62 -60.45 -44.66
N GLU A 48 -36.08 -60.77 -45.83
CA GLU A 48 -36.64 -60.43 -47.14
C GLU A 48 -36.85 -61.68 -48.01
N THR A 49 -38.07 -61.85 -48.52
CA THR A 49 -38.42 -62.96 -49.41
C THR A 49 -38.28 -62.52 -50.86
N LEU A 50 -37.33 -63.14 -51.56
CA LEU A 50 -37.03 -62.88 -52.96
C LEU A 50 -37.73 -63.89 -53.86
N VAL A 51 -38.33 -63.37 -54.95
CA VAL A 51 -38.74 -64.19 -56.09
C VAL A 51 -37.52 -64.34 -57.00
N LEU A 52 -37.10 -65.58 -57.21
CA LEU A 52 -36.01 -65.95 -58.10
C LEU A 52 -36.58 -66.48 -59.40
N THR A 53 -36.23 -65.85 -60.51
CA THR A 53 -36.70 -66.21 -61.86
C THR A 53 -35.65 -67.05 -62.57
N GLU A 54 -36.08 -68.08 -63.26
CA GLU A 54 -35.21 -68.92 -64.06
C GLU A 54 -34.48 -68.09 -65.13
N LEU A 55 -33.15 -68.26 -65.26
CA LEU A 55 -32.33 -67.44 -66.17
C LEU A 55 -32.65 -67.66 -67.65
N ALA A 56 -33.04 -68.89 -67.99
CA ALA A 56 -33.55 -69.28 -69.30
C ALA A 56 -34.44 -70.52 -69.12
N ALA A 57 -35.43 -70.69 -69.98
CA ALA A 57 -36.27 -71.89 -69.96
C ALA A 57 -35.39 -73.16 -70.01
N ASP A 58 -35.70 -74.13 -69.15
CA ASP A 58 -34.98 -75.40 -68.99
C ASP A 58 -33.55 -75.31 -68.42
N SER A 59 -33.18 -74.20 -67.76
CA SER A 59 -31.85 -74.04 -67.17
C SER A 59 -31.72 -74.65 -65.77
N GLY A 60 -32.82 -74.68 -65.00
CA GLY A 60 -32.82 -75.05 -63.59
C GLY A 60 -31.96 -74.13 -62.70
N ILE A 61 -31.65 -72.91 -63.16
CA ILE A 61 -30.90 -71.90 -62.41
C ILE A 61 -31.80 -70.67 -62.24
N PHE A 62 -32.13 -70.36 -60.99
CA PHE A 62 -33.05 -69.30 -60.60
C PHE A 62 -32.31 -68.17 -59.91
N ARG A 63 -32.70 -66.93 -60.21
CA ARG A 63 -32.06 -65.74 -59.66
C ARG A 63 -33.00 -64.53 -59.59
N ASN A 64 -32.82 -63.66 -58.59
CA ASN A 64 -33.51 -62.37 -58.56
C ASN A 64 -33.01 -61.44 -59.67
N THR A 65 -33.94 -60.83 -60.41
CA THR A 65 -33.63 -59.87 -61.50
C THR A 65 -33.34 -58.48 -60.97
N THR A 66 -34.02 -58.08 -59.90
CA THR A 66 -33.75 -56.88 -59.12
C THR A 66 -32.94 -57.26 -57.88
N GLY A 67 -31.78 -56.65 -57.70
CA GLY A 67 -30.95 -56.86 -56.52
C GLY A 67 -31.64 -56.39 -55.24
N LEU A 68 -31.45 -57.11 -54.14
CA LEU A 68 -31.95 -56.72 -52.82
C LEU A 68 -31.00 -55.67 -52.21
N PRO A 69 -31.42 -54.42 -51.99
CA PRO A 69 -30.57 -53.41 -51.37
C PRO A 69 -30.30 -53.71 -49.90
N LEU A 70 -29.05 -53.48 -49.49
CA LEU A 70 -28.64 -53.45 -48.09
C LEU A 70 -28.74 -52.03 -47.55
N SER A 71 -29.15 -51.87 -46.30
CA SER A 71 -29.08 -50.61 -45.59
C SER A 71 -28.85 -50.84 -44.09
N ASP A 72 -28.15 -49.91 -43.46
CA ASP A 72 -28.00 -49.83 -42.00
C ASP A 72 -28.86 -48.70 -41.40
N THR A 73 -29.69 -48.05 -42.20
CA THR A 73 -30.46 -46.85 -41.80
C THR A 73 -31.96 -47.03 -42.02
N ILE A 74 -32.35 -47.78 -43.06
CA ILE A 74 -33.75 -48.05 -43.44
C ILE A 74 -33.96 -49.54 -43.70
N GLY A 75 -35.21 -49.98 -43.86
CA GLY A 75 -35.50 -51.40 -44.15
C GLY A 75 -35.82 -52.27 -42.93
N VAL A 76 -36.20 -51.68 -41.79
CA VAL A 76 -36.34 -52.42 -40.52
C VAL A 76 -37.55 -53.40 -40.54
N ARG A 77 -38.43 -53.29 -41.53
CA ARG A 77 -39.65 -54.11 -41.60
C ARG A 77 -39.41 -55.30 -42.53
N ILE A 78 -39.57 -56.49 -41.97
CA ILE A 78 -39.63 -57.75 -42.72
C ILE A 78 -40.51 -57.63 -43.98
N ASN A 79 -39.93 -58.00 -45.11
CA ASN A 79 -40.48 -57.94 -46.47
C ASN A 79 -40.83 -56.52 -46.95
N ASP A 80 -40.05 -55.51 -46.58
CA ASP A 80 -40.21 -54.14 -47.10
C ASP A 80 -39.36 -53.85 -48.36
N GLY A 81 -38.57 -54.83 -48.79
CA GLY A 81 -37.74 -54.77 -49.99
C GLY A 81 -36.34 -54.22 -49.77
N ILE A 82 -35.94 -53.95 -48.53
CA ILE A 82 -34.59 -53.53 -48.14
C ILE A 82 -34.16 -54.40 -46.96
N LEU A 83 -32.96 -54.99 -47.02
CA LEU A 83 -32.45 -55.76 -45.90
C LEU A 83 -31.68 -54.85 -44.94
N PHE A 84 -32.24 -54.65 -43.74
CA PHE A 84 -31.61 -53.91 -42.65
C PHE A 84 -30.52 -54.74 -41.96
N THR A 85 -29.26 -54.32 -42.10
CA THR A 85 -28.06 -55.05 -41.64
C THR A 85 -26.94 -54.08 -41.24
N GLY A 86 -25.87 -54.57 -40.62
CA GLY A 86 -24.74 -53.78 -40.10
C GLY A 86 -23.39 -54.18 -40.70
N GLN A 87 -22.40 -53.28 -40.67
CA GLN A 87 -21.07 -53.48 -41.27
C GLN A 87 -20.26 -54.63 -40.66
N VAL A 88 -20.63 -55.11 -39.48
CA VAL A 88 -19.96 -56.24 -38.79
C VAL A 88 -20.83 -57.49 -38.72
N PHE A 89 -21.97 -57.49 -39.40
CA PHE A 89 -22.90 -58.61 -39.42
C PHE A 89 -22.70 -59.49 -40.66
N ALA A 90 -23.48 -60.56 -40.72
CA ALA A 90 -23.53 -61.47 -41.85
C ALA A 90 -24.99 -61.72 -42.21
N ILE A 91 -25.25 -61.75 -43.52
CA ILE A 91 -26.56 -62.08 -44.08
C ILE A 91 -26.56 -63.53 -44.52
N THR A 92 -27.67 -64.21 -44.34
CA THR A 92 -27.85 -65.60 -44.77
C THR A 92 -29.00 -65.70 -45.77
N ALA A 93 -28.71 -66.23 -46.95
CA ALA A 93 -29.72 -66.64 -47.91
C ALA A 93 -30.11 -68.10 -47.62
N ARG A 94 -31.41 -68.40 -47.60
CA ARG A 94 -31.97 -69.73 -47.40
C ARG A 94 -32.99 -70.05 -48.48
N TYR A 95 -32.79 -71.20 -49.13
CA TYR A 95 -33.72 -71.79 -50.06
C TYR A 95 -34.34 -73.05 -49.44
N VAL A 96 -35.65 -73.25 -49.66
CA VAL A 96 -36.39 -74.47 -49.29
C VAL A 96 -37.26 -74.83 -50.49
N ASP A 97 -37.11 -76.05 -51.00
CA ASP A 97 -37.90 -76.53 -52.12
C ASP A 97 -39.39 -76.64 -51.73
N ALA A 98 -40.26 -76.08 -52.58
CA ALA A 98 -41.68 -75.96 -52.29
C ALA A 98 -42.43 -77.30 -52.30
N VAL A 99 -41.90 -78.31 -53.00
CA VAL A 99 -42.51 -79.64 -53.18
C VAL A 99 -41.89 -80.66 -52.20
N THR A 100 -40.64 -80.46 -51.85
CA THR A 100 -39.81 -81.31 -50.99
C THR A 100 -39.15 -80.48 -49.88
N PRO A 101 -39.86 -80.11 -48.81
CA PRO A 101 -39.36 -79.18 -47.79
C PRO A 101 -38.09 -79.62 -47.02
N PHE A 102 -37.65 -80.87 -47.19
CA PHE A 102 -36.37 -81.37 -46.68
C PHE A 102 -35.18 -81.05 -47.59
N ASP A 103 -35.42 -80.72 -48.86
CA ASP A 103 -34.44 -80.16 -49.76
C ASP A 103 -34.32 -78.65 -49.48
N SER A 104 -33.24 -78.27 -48.83
CA SER A 104 -32.97 -76.89 -48.44
C SER A 104 -31.48 -76.61 -48.47
N SER A 105 -31.12 -75.36 -48.76
CA SER A 105 -29.74 -74.91 -48.79
C SER A 105 -29.60 -73.51 -48.19
N THR A 106 -28.42 -73.19 -47.70
CA THR A 106 -28.08 -71.88 -47.15
C THR A 106 -26.71 -71.41 -47.63
N ASP A 107 -26.54 -70.11 -47.80
CA ASP A 107 -25.26 -69.46 -48.03
C ASP A 107 -25.17 -68.19 -47.18
N THR A 108 -23.98 -67.87 -46.67
CA THR A 108 -23.75 -66.77 -45.74
C THR A 108 -22.63 -65.88 -46.25
N ALA A 109 -22.86 -64.57 -46.27
CA ALA A 109 -21.88 -63.57 -46.65
C ALA A 109 -21.75 -62.51 -45.55
N GLY A 110 -20.54 -62.05 -45.29
CA GLY A 110 -20.30 -60.91 -44.41
C GLY A 110 -20.68 -59.59 -45.06
N ILE A 111 -20.80 -58.54 -44.27
CA ILE A 111 -20.93 -57.17 -44.75
C ILE A 111 -19.66 -56.39 -44.40
N ALA A 112 -19.29 -55.39 -45.21
CA ALA A 112 -18.22 -54.45 -44.93
C ALA A 112 -18.55 -53.09 -45.57
N ARG A 113 -18.07 -51.96 -45.02
CA ARG A 113 -18.18 -50.64 -45.65
C ARG A 113 -16.80 -50.23 -46.14
N SER A 114 -16.72 -49.66 -47.34
CA SER A 114 -15.48 -49.06 -47.83
C SER A 114 -15.17 -47.77 -47.05
N PRO A 115 -13.89 -47.42 -46.84
CA PRO A 115 -13.52 -46.18 -46.16
C PRO A 115 -14.19 -44.95 -46.79
N ARG A 116 -14.72 -44.05 -45.97
CA ARG A 116 -15.34 -42.79 -46.39
C ARG A 116 -14.79 -41.65 -45.56
N ASN A 117 -14.38 -40.58 -46.23
CA ASN A 117 -13.83 -39.40 -45.58
C ASN A 117 -14.71 -38.88 -44.44
N SER A 118 -14.08 -38.65 -43.30
CA SER A 118 -14.64 -38.03 -42.13
C SER A 118 -14.74 -36.50 -42.24
N SER A 119 -15.55 -35.89 -41.38
CA SER A 119 -15.54 -34.44 -41.14
C SER A 119 -15.69 -34.13 -39.66
N LEU A 120 -15.07 -33.03 -39.23
CA LEU A 120 -15.03 -32.61 -37.84
C LEU A 120 -15.44 -31.14 -37.75
N ALA A 121 -16.32 -30.82 -36.80
CA ALA A 121 -16.77 -29.47 -36.53
C ALA A 121 -17.01 -29.24 -35.04
N PHE A 122 -17.01 -27.97 -34.65
CA PHE A 122 -17.52 -27.51 -33.36
C PHE A 122 -18.94 -26.98 -33.54
N ASP A 123 -19.73 -26.97 -32.46
CA ASP A 123 -21.08 -26.36 -32.49
C ASP A 123 -21.05 -24.82 -32.55
N ARG A 124 -19.91 -24.21 -32.21
CA ARG A 124 -19.65 -22.76 -32.27
C ARG A 124 -18.23 -22.50 -32.75
N SER A 125 -17.98 -21.29 -33.26
CA SER A 125 -16.64 -20.84 -33.63
C SER A 125 -15.81 -20.33 -32.44
N SER A 126 -16.46 -19.98 -31.33
CA SER A 126 -15.79 -19.47 -30.13
C SER A 126 -16.54 -19.84 -28.85
N TYR A 127 -15.79 -19.82 -27.74
CA TYR A 127 -16.27 -20.23 -26.42
C TYR A 127 -15.65 -19.36 -25.33
N ALA A 128 -16.46 -18.88 -24.38
CA ALA A 128 -15.94 -18.28 -23.16
C ALA A 128 -15.28 -19.36 -22.27
N PRO A 129 -14.25 -19.02 -21.48
CA PRO A 129 -13.72 -19.94 -20.48
C PRO A 129 -14.83 -20.45 -19.53
N GLU A 130 -14.60 -21.62 -18.92
CA GLU A 130 -15.55 -22.31 -18.04
C GLU A 130 -16.85 -22.80 -18.70
N THR A 131 -16.95 -22.68 -20.03
CA THR A 131 -18.08 -23.22 -20.80
C THR A 131 -17.80 -24.65 -21.30
N ARG A 132 -18.74 -25.17 -22.09
CA ARG A 132 -18.69 -26.53 -22.63
C ARG A 132 -18.57 -26.50 -24.15
N VAL A 133 -17.64 -27.28 -24.67
CA VAL A 133 -17.36 -27.44 -26.09
C VAL A 133 -18.02 -28.71 -26.61
N VAL A 134 -18.84 -28.57 -27.65
CA VAL A 134 -19.44 -29.71 -28.34
C VAL A 134 -18.71 -29.94 -29.66
N VAL A 135 -18.17 -31.14 -29.78
CA VAL A 135 -17.52 -31.68 -30.97
C VAL A 135 -18.53 -32.53 -31.73
N ILE A 136 -18.54 -32.38 -33.05
CA ILE A 136 -19.40 -33.13 -33.97
C ILE A 136 -18.51 -33.77 -35.03
N VAL A 137 -18.52 -35.09 -35.09
CA VAL A 137 -17.83 -35.89 -36.11
C VAL A 137 -18.87 -36.53 -37.01
N THR A 138 -18.72 -36.41 -38.33
CA THR A 138 -19.48 -37.23 -39.28
C THR A 138 -18.52 -38.21 -39.93
N ASP A 139 -18.74 -39.50 -39.67
CA ASP A 139 -17.90 -40.58 -40.16
C ASP A 139 -18.77 -41.83 -40.44
N PRO A 140 -19.13 -42.08 -41.72
CA PRO A 140 -20.02 -43.17 -42.06
C PRO A 140 -19.45 -44.57 -41.85
N ASP A 141 -18.12 -44.76 -41.86
CA ASP A 141 -17.52 -46.10 -41.70
C ASP A 141 -17.20 -46.47 -40.23
N ARG A 142 -17.41 -45.49 -39.34
CA ARG A 142 -17.53 -45.70 -37.89
C ARG A 142 -18.94 -46.04 -37.42
N ASN A 143 -19.97 -45.91 -38.24
CA ASN A 143 -21.32 -46.43 -37.98
C ASN A 143 -21.37 -47.93 -38.31
N ARG A 144 -20.94 -48.76 -37.36
CA ARG A 144 -20.66 -50.18 -37.58
C ARG A 144 -21.83 -51.07 -37.18
N ASN A 145 -22.56 -50.71 -36.14
CA ASN A 145 -23.64 -51.52 -35.59
C ASN A 145 -24.96 -50.73 -35.50
N PRO A 146 -25.95 -51.03 -36.36
CA PRO A 146 -27.20 -50.27 -36.43
C PRO A 146 -28.16 -50.50 -35.25
N LEU A 147 -27.76 -51.29 -34.24
CA LEU A 147 -28.58 -51.65 -33.07
C LEU A 147 -28.09 -51.01 -31.77
N VAL A 148 -26.90 -50.40 -31.76
CA VAL A 148 -26.32 -49.76 -30.57
C VAL A 148 -25.57 -48.50 -30.98
N LEU A 149 -25.49 -47.53 -30.08
CA LEU A 149 -24.68 -46.34 -30.33
C LEU A 149 -23.19 -46.70 -30.37
N ASP A 150 -22.53 -46.38 -31.48
CA ASP A 150 -21.08 -46.49 -31.61
C ASP A 150 -20.38 -45.28 -30.94
N SER A 151 -19.14 -45.49 -30.47
CA SER A 151 -18.38 -44.42 -29.80
C SER A 151 -16.87 -44.55 -30.01
N PHE A 152 -16.18 -43.41 -29.97
CA PHE A 152 -14.72 -43.31 -30.05
C PHE A 152 -14.23 -41.98 -29.46
N SER A 153 -12.91 -41.81 -29.39
CA SER A 153 -12.29 -40.60 -28.82
C SER A 153 -11.79 -39.64 -29.88
N VAL A 154 -11.98 -38.34 -29.61
CA VAL A 154 -11.40 -37.20 -30.34
C VAL A 154 -10.46 -36.47 -29.39
N SER A 155 -9.33 -35.95 -29.88
CA SER A 155 -8.41 -35.16 -29.04
C SER A 155 -8.76 -33.67 -29.17
N LEU A 156 -8.97 -32.96 -28.07
CA LEU A 156 -8.88 -31.50 -28.04
C LEU A 156 -7.48 -31.11 -27.59
N VAL A 157 -6.89 -30.15 -28.29
CA VAL A 157 -5.50 -29.73 -28.09
C VAL A 157 -5.44 -28.22 -27.95
N SER A 158 -4.85 -27.76 -26.85
CA SER A 158 -4.44 -26.39 -26.64
C SER A 158 -2.93 -26.32 -26.82
N GLU A 159 -2.49 -26.01 -28.05
CA GLU A 159 -1.06 -26.01 -28.38
C GLU A 159 -0.29 -24.95 -27.60
N THR A 160 -0.89 -23.77 -27.42
CA THR A 160 -0.27 -22.65 -26.68
C THR A 160 -0.08 -22.98 -25.20
N ARG A 161 -0.93 -23.83 -24.61
CA ARG A 161 -0.90 -24.20 -23.19
C ARG A 161 -0.34 -25.58 -22.91
N ASN A 162 0.10 -26.27 -23.98
CA ASN A 162 0.62 -27.62 -23.95
C ASN A 162 -0.30 -28.55 -23.14
N ASP A 163 -1.58 -28.52 -23.49
CA ASP A 163 -2.60 -29.33 -22.84
C ASP A 163 -3.47 -30.07 -23.87
N THR A 164 -3.96 -31.25 -23.50
CA THR A 164 -4.68 -32.15 -24.42
C THR A 164 -5.67 -33.03 -23.66
N GLU A 165 -6.92 -33.00 -24.13
CA GLU A 165 -8.03 -33.74 -23.54
C GLU A 165 -8.65 -34.73 -24.54
N SER A 166 -8.77 -36.00 -24.13
CA SER A 166 -9.48 -37.02 -24.88
C SER A 166 -10.98 -36.97 -24.59
N VAL A 167 -11.78 -36.66 -25.62
CA VAL A 167 -13.23 -36.55 -25.53
C VAL A 167 -13.89 -37.74 -26.21
N LEU A 168 -14.70 -38.47 -25.44
CA LEU A 168 -15.57 -39.51 -25.96
C LEU A 168 -16.75 -38.88 -26.73
N VAL A 169 -16.86 -39.20 -28.02
CA VAL A 169 -18.03 -38.89 -28.83
C VAL A 169 -18.85 -40.17 -29.02
N THR A 170 -20.17 -40.02 -29.01
CA THR A 170 -21.12 -41.12 -29.19
C THR A 170 -22.07 -40.76 -30.31
N GLU A 171 -22.48 -41.75 -31.09
CA GLU A 171 -23.43 -41.55 -32.16
C GLU A 171 -24.72 -40.89 -31.64
N THR A 172 -25.32 -40.03 -32.45
CA THR A 172 -26.53 -39.26 -32.08
C THR A 172 -27.81 -40.09 -32.14
N SER A 173 -27.79 -41.18 -32.91
CA SER A 173 -28.75 -42.27 -32.97
C SER A 173 -28.02 -43.47 -33.55
N GLU A 174 -28.49 -44.70 -33.33
CA GLU A 174 -27.82 -45.96 -33.71
C GLU A 174 -27.52 -46.12 -35.21
N THR A 175 -27.97 -45.21 -36.08
CA THR A 175 -27.80 -45.29 -37.53
C THR A 175 -27.37 -43.97 -38.18
N SER A 176 -26.95 -42.93 -37.43
CA SER A 176 -26.78 -41.59 -38.02
C SER A 176 -25.45 -41.38 -38.72
N GLY A 177 -24.39 -42.11 -38.35
CA GLY A 177 -23.01 -41.80 -38.74
C GLY A 177 -22.52 -40.43 -38.23
N VAL A 178 -23.23 -39.83 -37.27
CA VAL A 178 -22.91 -38.53 -36.68
C VAL A 178 -22.71 -38.71 -35.19
N PHE A 179 -21.50 -38.40 -34.73
CA PHE A 179 -21.03 -38.60 -33.36
C PHE A 179 -20.85 -37.26 -32.67
N SER A 180 -21.27 -37.16 -31.41
CA SER A 180 -21.10 -35.96 -30.60
C SER A 180 -20.93 -36.28 -29.13
N ASN A 181 -20.26 -35.39 -28.40
CA ASN A 181 -20.18 -35.41 -26.94
C ASN A 181 -21.31 -34.56 -26.34
N ALA A 182 -22.53 -35.10 -26.21
CA ALA A 182 -23.70 -34.33 -25.77
C ALA A 182 -23.53 -33.60 -24.42
N ALA A 183 -22.69 -34.12 -23.51
CA ALA A 183 -22.39 -33.50 -22.23
C ALA A 183 -21.42 -32.30 -22.32
N GLY A 184 -20.74 -32.14 -23.45
CA GLY A 184 -19.73 -31.13 -23.72
C GLY A 184 -18.43 -31.30 -22.91
N ALA A 185 -17.30 -31.05 -23.56
CA ALA A 185 -15.98 -31.04 -22.95
C ALA A 185 -15.76 -29.71 -22.22
N ARG A 186 -15.11 -29.72 -21.06
CA ARG A 186 -14.84 -28.48 -20.32
C ARG A 186 -13.60 -27.80 -20.89
N ILE A 187 -13.64 -26.48 -20.98
CA ILE A 187 -12.47 -25.63 -21.15
C ILE A 187 -12.37 -24.70 -19.94
N SER A 188 -11.16 -24.41 -19.47
CA SER A 188 -10.95 -23.62 -18.25
C SER A 188 -9.70 -22.75 -18.36
N ASP A 189 -9.77 -21.56 -17.76
CA ASP A 189 -8.63 -20.65 -17.59
C ASP A 189 -8.16 -20.59 -16.13
N THR A 190 -8.66 -21.49 -15.28
CA THR A 190 -8.32 -21.54 -13.85
C THR A 190 -8.10 -22.96 -13.33
N THR A 191 -8.38 -23.98 -14.14
CA THR A 191 -8.22 -25.41 -13.84
C THR A 191 -7.81 -26.16 -15.12
N GLY A 192 -7.53 -27.47 -15.04
CA GLY A 192 -7.19 -28.27 -16.24
C GLY A 192 -5.69 -28.37 -16.55
N PHE A 193 -4.82 -28.28 -15.54
CA PHE A 193 -3.39 -28.09 -15.77
C PHE A 193 -2.64 -29.29 -16.35
N ALA A 194 -3.27 -30.47 -16.38
CA ALA A 194 -2.68 -31.72 -16.80
C ALA A 194 -3.52 -32.40 -17.88
N SER A 195 -2.85 -33.02 -18.84
CA SER A 195 -3.53 -33.71 -19.93
C SER A 195 -4.39 -34.87 -19.45
N ASN A 196 -5.58 -34.98 -20.01
CA ASN A 196 -6.63 -35.95 -19.65
C ASN A 196 -7.14 -35.82 -18.22
N ASP A 197 -7.13 -34.61 -17.65
CA ASP A 197 -7.71 -34.34 -16.32
C ASP A 197 -9.20 -33.95 -16.38
N GLY A 198 -9.75 -33.81 -17.59
CA GLY A 198 -11.16 -33.57 -17.84
C GLY A 198 -11.54 -32.11 -18.10
N ALA A 199 -10.58 -31.18 -18.13
CA ALA A 199 -10.79 -29.81 -18.61
C ALA A 199 -9.57 -29.33 -19.41
N LEU A 200 -9.81 -28.81 -20.62
CA LEU A 200 -8.74 -28.27 -21.44
C LEU A 200 -8.33 -26.88 -20.93
N LEU A 201 -7.07 -26.72 -20.55
CA LEU A 201 -6.51 -25.42 -20.16
C LEU A 201 -6.37 -24.49 -21.36
N VAL A 202 -6.94 -23.30 -21.21
CA VAL A 202 -6.97 -22.22 -22.20
C VAL A 202 -6.79 -20.86 -21.54
N ALA A 203 -6.54 -19.80 -22.30
CA ALA A 203 -6.81 -18.43 -21.85
C ALA A 203 -7.66 -17.66 -22.85
N LEU A 204 -8.10 -16.50 -22.37
CA LEU A 204 -8.70 -15.44 -23.16
C LEU A 204 -7.89 -15.14 -24.42
N GLY A 205 -8.54 -15.25 -25.57
CA GLY A 205 -7.92 -14.97 -26.88
C GLY A 205 -7.11 -16.12 -27.48
N ASP A 206 -6.92 -17.25 -26.77
CA ASP A 206 -6.30 -18.44 -27.35
C ASP A 206 -7.16 -19.08 -28.45
N THR A 207 -6.57 -20.00 -29.19
CA THR A 207 -7.28 -20.97 -30.01
C THR A 207 -6.99 -22.39 -29.55
N PHE A 208 -7.93 -23.29 -29.79
CA PHE A 208 -7.75 -24.73 -29.56
C PHE A 208 -8.32 -25.53 -30.72
N THR A 209 -7.79 -26.74 -30.90
CA THR A 209 -8.06 -27.59 -32.06
C THR A 209 -8.64 -28.92 -31.60
N ALA A 210 -9.72 -29.38 -32.23
CA ALA A 210 -10.12 -30.79 -32.15
C ALA A 210 -9.46 -31.55 -33.30
N VAL A 211 -8.92 -32.74 -33.03
CA VAL A 211 -8.26 -33.61 -34.00
C VAL A 211 -8.85 -35.01 -33.92
N TYR A 212 -9.30 -35.50 -35.06
CA TYR A 212 -9.76 -36.86 -35.28
C TYR A 212 -8.89 -37.55 -36.33
N VAL A 213 -8.48 -38.78 -36.04
CA VAL A 213 -7.80 -39.66 -36.99
C VAL A 213 -8.60 -40.95 -37.02
N ASP A 214 -9.01 -41.36 -38.22
CA ASP A 214 -9.75 -42.60 -38.36
C ASP A 214 -8.83 -43.81 -38.12
N ALA A 215 -9.33 -44.78 -37.36
CA ALA A 215 -8.68 -46.02 -37.00
C ALA A 215 -8.88 -47.10 -38.08
N VAL A 216 -9.87 -46.94 -38.96
CA VAL A 216 -10.10 -47.83 -40.12
C VAL A 216 -9.20 -47.39 -41.27
N ASP A 217 -9.09 -46.09 -41.54
CA ASP A 217 -8.14 -45.47 -42.47
C ASP A 217 -7.30 -44.36 -41.79
N PRO A 218 -6.06 -44.65 -41.35
CA PRO A 218 -5.19 -43.65 -40.73
C PRO A 218 -4.80 -42.46 -41.63
N THR A 219 -5.10 -42.52 -42.93
CA THR A 219 -4.89 -41.39 -43.84
C THR A 219 -6.09 -40.43 -43.86
N ASP A 220 -7.24 -40.86 -43.33
CA ASP A 220 -8.38 -40.00 -43.06
C ASP A 220 -8.22 -39.34 -41.68
N SER A 221 -7.98 -38.04 -41.71
CA SER A 221 -7.87 -37.21 -40.51
C SER A 221 -8.61 -35.90 -40.74
N ALA A 222 -9.32 -35.45 -39.72
CA ALA A 222 -10.06 -34.20 -39.73
C ALA A 222 -9.68 -33.34 -38.52
N SER A 223 -9.65 -32.03 -38.70
CA SER A 223 -9.36 -31.06 -37.64
C SER A 223 -10.34 -29.90 -37.68
N ALA A 224 -10.75 -29.39 -36.52
CA ALA A 224 -11.56 -28.19 -36.38
C ALA A 224 -10.89 -27.22 -35.41
N LEU A 225 -10.98 -25.92 -35.68
CA LEU A 225 -10.39 -24.86 -34.86
C LEU A 225 -11.50 -24.00 -34.23
N ALA A 226 -11.35 -23.65 -32.96
CA ALA A 226 -12.19 -22.68 -32.27
C ALA A 226 -11.33 -21.69 -31.46
N SER A 227 -11.88 -20.51 -31.18
CA SER A 227 -11.23 -19.49 -30.35
C SER A 227 -11.83 -19.40 -28.95
N VAL A 228 -11.07 -18.85 -28.02
CA VAL A 228 -11.51 -18.56 -26.66
C VAL A 228 -11.87 -17.08 -26.58
N ASP A 229 -13.07 -16.79 -26.11
CA ASP A 229 -13.57 -15.41 -26.07
C ASP A 229 -12.68 -14.55 -25.16
N THR A 230 -12.42 -13.30 -25.59
CA THR A 230 -11.96 -12.26 -24.66
C THR A 230 -13.11 -11.83 -23.77
N LEU A 231 -12.84 -11.46 -22.53
CA LEU A 231 -13.82 -10.84 -21.65
C LEU A 231 -13.63 -9.32 -21.66
N ALA A 232 -14.71 -8.59 -21.40
CA ALA A 232 -14.69 -7.13 -21.21
C ALA A 232 -15.50 -6.82 -19.96
N LYS A 233 -14.89 -7.08 -18.81
CA LYS A 233 -15.51 -6.96 -17.50
C LYS A 233 -14.68 -6.00 -16.66
N ALA A 234 -15.27 -4.83 -16.37
CA ALA A 234 -14.63 -3.80 -15.54
C ALA A 234 -14.01 -4.40 -14.27
N GLY A 235 -12.72 -4.10 -14.07
CA GLY A 235 -12.00 -4.39 -12.84
C GLY A 235 -12.45 -3.50 -11.67
N THR A 236 -11.95 -3.79 -10.47
CA THR A 236 -12.15 -2.97 -9.26
C THR A 236 -10.82 -2.80 -8.54
N VAL A 237 -10.58 -1.65 -7.93
CA VAL A 237 -9.40 -1.37 -7.09
C VAL A 237 -9.82 -0.99 -5.68
N ALA A 238 -9.04 -1.40 -4.68
CA ALA A 238 -9.26 -1.03 -3.29
C ALA A 238 -7.95 -0.96 -2.49
N PHE A 239 -7.92 -0.06 -1.52
CA PHE A 239 -7.02 -0.12 -0.38
C PHE A 239 -7.48 -1.20 0.61
N ASP A 240 -6.56 -1.77 1.41
CA ASP A 240 -6.93 -2.74 2.45
C ASP A 240 -7.57 -2.09 3.69
N ARG A 241 -7.43 -0.77 3.83
CA ARG A 241 -8.00 0.06 4.91
C ARG A 241 -8.44 1.43 4.40
N ASP A 242 -9.40 2.03 5.10
CA ASP A 242 -9.87 3.41 4.87
C ASP A 242 -8.92 4.48 5.44
N SER A 243 -7.96 4.08 6.28
CA SER A 243 -7.01 4.99 6.90
C SER A 243 -5.68 4.33 7.25
N TYR A 244 -4.60 5.10 7.18
CA TYR A 244 -3.23 4.68 7.45
C TYR A 244 -2.47 5.67 8.31
N LEU A 245 -1.50 5.19 9.08
CA LEU A 245 -0.46 5.98 9.73
C LEU A 245 0.80 5.99 8.88
N GLN A 246 1.71 6.93 9.14
CA GLN A 246 2.99 7.06 8.41
C GLN A 246 3.86 5.78 8.41
N THR A 247 3.66 4.91 9.40
CA THR A 247 4.41 3.66 9.57
C THR A 247 3.69 2.41 9.05
N ASP A 248 2.45 2.56 8.59
CA ASP A 248 1.66 1.43 8.13
C ASP A 248 2.16 0.90 6.78
N SER A 249 1.98 -0.40 6.57
CA SER A 249 2.14 -1.02 5.26
C SER A 249 0.80 -1.00 4.54
N VAL A 250 0.77 -0.44 3.34
CA VAL A 250 -0.42 -0.35 2.51
C VAL A 250 -0.49 -1.55 1.58
N VAL A 251 -1.61 -2.25 1.56
CA VAL A 251 -1.89 -3.29 0.57
C VAL A 251 -2.95 -2.79 -0.38
N ILE A 252 -2.62 -2.74 -1.67
CA ILE A 252 -3.57 -2.42 -2.72
C ILE A 252 -3.97 -3.71 -3.41
N THR A 253 -5.26 -3.86 -3.67
CA THR A 253 -5.82 -5.03 -4.36
C THR A 253 -6.60 -4.58 -5.59
N VAL A 254 -6.35 -5.24 -6.72
CA VAL A 254 -7.16 -5.13 -7.93
C VAL A 254 -7.75 -6.50 -8.24
N PHE A 255 -9.05 -6.53 -8.50
CA PHE A 255 -9.74 -7.68 -9.07
C PHE A 255 -10.12 -7.35 -10.51
N ASP A 256 -9.53 -8.05 -11.47
CA ASP A 256 -9.81 -7.86 -12.88
C ASP A 256 -9.70 -9.21 -13.62
N ARG A 257 -10.82 -9.66 -14.22
CA ARG A 257 -10.91 -11.00 -14.80
C ARG A 257 -10.29 -11.07 -16.19
N ASP A 258 -10.40 -10.02 -17.00
CA ASP A 258 -9.84 -10.07 -18.37
C ASP A 258 -8.35 -9.72 -18.43
N ARG A 259 -7.76 -9.41 -17.28
CA ARG A 259 -6.30 -9.30 -17.10
C ARG A 259 -5.60 -10.60 -16.68
N ASN A 260 -6.35 -11.67 -16.42
CA ASN A 260 -5.79 -13.01 -16.21
C ASN A 260 -5.55 -13.68 -17.58
N LEU A 261 -4.42 -13.36 -18.20
CA LEU A 261 -4.05 -13.73 -19.56
C LEU A 261 -3.24 -15.04 -19.61
N ASP A 262 -2.43 -15.33 -18.59
CA ASP A 262 -1.63 -16.56 -18.50
C ASP A 262 -1.96 -17.37 -17.24
N PRO A 263 -2.81 -18.41 -17.31
CA PRO A 263 -3.15 -19.25 -16.18
C PRO A 263 -1.99 -20.12 -15.68
N ARG A 264 -0.88 -20.25 -16.43
CA ARG A 264 0.34 -20.94 -15.99
C ARG A 264 1.37 -19.99 -15.37
N GLY A 265 1.17 -18.69 -15.50
CA GLY A 265 2.05 -17.63 -15.02
C GLY A 265 1.31 -16.68 -14.09
N LYS A 266 2.03 -15.82 -13.37
CA LYS A 266 1.36 -14.71 -12.68
C LYS A 266 1.36 -13.52 -13.61
N ASP A 267 0.19 -12.94 -13.84
CA ASP A 267 0.08 -11.71 -14.58
C ASP A 267 0.39 -10.49 -13.69
N THR A 268 0.65 -9.37 -14.35
CA THR A 268 0.91 -8.09 -13.69
C THR A 268 0.11 -6.97 -14.32
N LEU A 269 -0.31 -6.00 -13.49
CA LEU A 269 -0.96 -4.77 -13.93
C LEU A 269 -0.42 -3.57 -13.16
N GLY A 270 -0.62 -2.37 -13.69
CA GLY A 270 -0.19 -1.12 -13.07
C GLY A 270 -1.35 -0.38 -12.42
N VAL A 271 -1.10 0.25 -11.27
CA VAL A 271 -1.98 1.27 -10.67
C VAL A 271 -1.15 2.53 -10.42
N ALA A 272 -1.83 3.67 -10.32
CA ALA A 272 -1.23 4.92 -9.86
C ALA A 272 -1.81 5.29 -8.50
N VAL A 273 -0.96 5.58 -7.52
CA VAL A 273 -1.38 6.18 -6.25
C VAL A 273 -1.01 7.66 -6.31
N GLN A 274 -1.92 8.53 -5.93
CA GLN A 274 -1.72 9.97 -5.93
C GLN A 274 -2.18 10.61 -4.64
N ASN A 275 -1.51 11.68 -4.25
CA ASN A 275 -1.95 12.57 -3.18
C ASN A 275 -2.36 13.91 -3.82
N PRO A 276 -3.67 14.17 -4.00
CA PRO A 276 -4.14 15.36 -4.70
C PRO A 276 -3.75 16.68 -4.03
N ARG A 277 -3.44 16.68 -2.73
CA ARG A 277 -2.99 17.89 -2.02
C ARG A 277 -1.53 18.21 -2.34
N THR A 278 -0.67 17.20 -2.33
CA THR A 278 0.77 17.37 -2.51
C THR A 278 1.19 17.38 -3.99
N GLY A 279 0.34 16.80 -4.85
CA GLY A 279 0.64 16.55 -6.25
C GLY A 279 1.60 15.37 -6.46
N ASP A 280 1.90 14.62 -5.39
CA ASP A 280 2.76 13.45 -5.52
C ASP A 280 2.01 12.26 -6.14
N SER A 281 2.74 11.42 -6.89
CA SER A 281 2.16 10.24 -7.49
C SER A 281 3.18 9.13 -7.70
N GLU A 282 2.80 7.90 -7.36
CA GLU A 282 3.62 6.70 -7.52
C GLU A 282 2.93 5.65 -8.38
N SER A 283 3.67 5.02 -9.28
CA SER A 283 3.18 3.90 -10.09
C SER A 283 3.59 2.59 -9.47
N LEU A 284 2.62 1.74 -9.15
CA LEU A 284 2.87 0.43 -8.57
C LEU A 284 2.53 -0.68 -9.56
N LEU A 285 3.42 -1.65 -9.65
CA LEU A 285 3.15 -2.91 -10.34
C LEU A 285 2.53 -3.88 -9.33
N LEU A 286 1.30 -4.31 -9.60
CA LEU A 286 0.62 -5.36 -8.86
C LEU A 286 0.83 -6.68 -9.59
N THR A 287 1.00 -7.75 -8.81
CA THR A 287 1.19 -9.11 -9.32
C THR A 287 0.09 -9.99 -8.76
N GLU A 288 -0.38 -10.97 -9.53
CA GLU A 288 -1.33 -11.94 -9.01
C GLU A 288 -0.81 -12.72 -7.79
N THR A 289 -1.71 -12.97 -6.84
CA THR A 289 -1.38 -13.78 -5.65
C THR A 289 -1.06 -15.23 -6.02
N ASP A 290 -1.71 -15.75 -7.06
CA ASP A 290 -1.48 -17.03 -7.73
C ASP A 290 -1.98 -16.93 -9.20
N SER A 291 -1.50 -17.80 -10.10
CA SER A 291 -1.81 -17.74 -11.55
C SER A 291 -3.27 -17.94 -11.91
N THR A 292 -4.12 -18.29 -10.95
CA THR A 292 -5.57 -18.43 -11.14
C THR A 292 -6.39 -17.62 -10.15
N SER A 293 -5.74 -16.75 -9.37
CA SER A 293 -6.38 -16.04 -8.27
C SER A 293 -7.31 -14.90 -8.71
N LEU A 294 -7.13 -14.39 -9.94
CA LEU A 294 -7.80 -13.19 -10.46
C LEU A 294 -7.60 -11.94 -9.58
N THR A 295 -6.64 -12.00 -8.65
CA THR A 295 -6.44 -11.02 -7.60
C THR A 295 -5.00 -10.54 -7.64
N PHE A 296 -4.82 -9.29 -8.04
CA PHE A 296 -3.54 -8.62 -8.17
C PHE A 296 -3.29 -7.79 -6.91
N THR A 297 -2.11 -7.91 -6.32
CA THR A 297 -1.78 -7.16 -5.10
C THR A 297 -0.37 -6.59 -5.11
N SER A 298 -0.18 -5.52 -4.35
CA SER A 298 1.13 -4.93 -4.06
C SER A 298 1.12 -4.35 -2.66
N ASN A 299 2.25 -4.48 -1.97
CA ASN A 299 2.53 -3.85 -0.69
C ASN A 299 3.78 -2.96 -0.74
N ALA A 300 4.12 -2.47 -1.93
CA ALA A 300 5.35 -1.74 -2.20
C ALA A 300 5.26 -0.22 -1.97
N LEU A 301 4.08 0.31 -1.64
CA LEU A 301 3.91 1.73 -1.35
C LEU A 301 4.59 2.06 -0.01
N VAL A 302 5.49 3.04 -0.03
CA VAL A 302 6.22 3.50 1.15
C VAL A 302 5.90 4.98 1.37
N PHE A 303 5.37 5.31 2.55
CA PHE A 303 5.09 6.70 2.91
C PHE A 303 6.36 7.48 3.28
N THR A 304 6.34 8.79 2.98
CA THR A 304 7.27 9.78 3.52
C THR A 304 6.52 11.09 3.75
N ASP A 305 6.91 11.84 4.77
CA ASP A 305 6.41 13.20 5.08
C ASP A 305 7.56 14.20 5.10
N THR A 306 8.77 13.73 4.80
CA THR A 306 10.00 14.52 4.76
C THR A 306 10.63 14.49 3.37
N GLY A 307 11.35 15.55 3.04
CA GLY A 307 12.06 15.68 1.77
C GLY A 307 11.30 16.49 0.71
N VAL A 308 11.78 16.40 -0.53
CA VAL A 308 11.16 17.09 -1.67
C VAL A 308 10.15 16.16 -2.31
N VAL A 309 8.97 16.68 -2.63
CA VAL A 309 7.94 15.96 -3.38
C VAL A 309 8.43 15.71 -4.81
N VAL A 310 8.61 14.45 -5.19
CA VAL A 310 9.06 14.05 -6.52
C VAL A 310 8.22 12.87 -7.00
N PRO A 311 7.27 13.09 -7.92
CA PRO A 311 6.46 12.01 -8.47
C PRO A 311 7.29 10.91 -9.14
N GLY A 312 7.02 9.65 -8.77
CA GLY A 312 7.61 8.46 -9.37
C GLY A 312 9.01 8.12 -8.85
N ASP A 313 9.38 8.61 -7.66
CA ASP A 313 10.67 8.33 -7.04
C ASP A 313 10.65 7.08 -6.13
N GLY A 314 9.47 6.47 -5.97
CA GLY A 314 9.23 5.28 -5.16
C GLY A 314 8.96 5.59 -3.68
N LYS A 315 8.84 6.85 -3.28
CA LYS A 315 8.46 7.29 -1.93
C LYS A 315 7.25 8.21 -2.02
N PHE A 316 6.13 7.71 -1.53
CA PHE A 316 4.88 8.44 -1.62
C PHE A 316 4.74 9.46 -0.50
N PHE A 317 4.78 10.73 -0.87
CA PHE A 317 4.72 11.89 -0.01
C PHE A 317 3.29 12.15 0.47
N ALA A 318 3.02 11.80 1.73
CA ALA A 318 1.74 11.98 2.39
C ALA A 318 1.97 12.35 3.85
N SER A 319 1.19 13.33 4.32
CA SER A 319 1.23 13.84 5.69
C SER A 319 -0.09 13.59 6.40
N ASN A 320 -0.09 13.83 7.71
CA ASN A 320 -1.28 13.70 8.54
C ASN A 320 -2.48 14.45 7.95
N SER A 321 -3.66 13.81 7.96
CA SER A 321 -4.92 14.32 7.39
C SER A 321 -5.00 14.37 5.85
N ASP A 322 -3.99 13.89 5.13
CA ASP A 322 -4.07 13.77 3.67
C ASP A 322 -5.09 12.73 3.24
N THR A 323 -5.74 12.98 2.11
CA THR A 323 -6.49 11.93 1.39
C THR A 323 -5.62 11.42 0.27
N ILE A 324 -5.37 10.12 0.28
CA ILE A 324 -4.62 9.41 -0.76
C ILE A 324 -5.60 8.67 -1.65
N GLU A 325 -5.31 8.61 -2.95
CA GLU A 325 -6.19 8.01 -3.95
C GLU A 325 -5.40 7.00 -4.78
N VAL A 326 -5.94 5.81 -4.98
CA VAL A 326 -5.42 4.84 -5.94
C VAL A 326 -6.32 4.82 -7.17
N LEU A 327 -5.73 4.80 -8.36
CA LEU A 327 -6.40 4.73 -9.65
C LEU A 327 -5.96 3.49 -10.42
N TYR A 328 -6.94 2.74 -10.90
CA TYR A 328 -6.74 1.64 -11.83
C TYR A 328 -7.38 1.97 -13.18
N ALA A 329 -6.55 2.02 -14.22
CA ALA A 329 -6.99 2.21 -15.60
C ALA A 329 -7.11 0.85 -16.30
N ASP A 330 -8.34 0.38 -16.42
CA ASP A 330 -8.70 -0.82 -17.17
C ASP A 330 -8.77 -0.49 -18.68
N PRO A 331 -8.07 -1.21 -19.56
CA PRO A 331 -8.11 -1.03 -21.00
C PRO A 331 -9.26 -1.79 -21.67
N LEU A 332 -9.91 -2.74 -20.98
CA LEU A 332 -10.99 -3.54 -21.56
C LEU A 332 -12.02 -3.98 -20.49
N PRO A 333 -13.16 -3.29 -20.34
CA PRO A 333 -13.54 -2.07 -21.03
C PRO A 333 -12.62 -0.91 -20.64
N VAL A 334 -12.51 0.09 -21.51
CA VAL A 334 -11.77 1.31 -21.16
C VAL A 334 -12.49 2.05 -20.03
N THR A 335 -12.08 1.81 -18.78
CA THR A 335 -12.65 2.38 -17.55
C THR A 335 -11.55 2.80 -16.59
N VAL A 336 -11.86 3.74 -15.70
CA VAL A 336 -10.96 4.15 -14.61
C VAL A 336 -11.73 4.01 -13.32
N GLU A 337 -11.25 3.14 -12.45
CA GLU A 337 -11.78 2.95 -11.10
C GLU A 337 -10.80 3.57 -10.09
N SER A 338 -11.33 4.02 -8.97
CA SER A 338 -10.55 4.67 -7.92
C SER A 338 -11.03 4.28 -6.53
N ASP A 339 -10.11 4.28 -5.57
CA ASP A 339 -10.43 4.18 -4.14
C ASP A 339 -9.61 5.20 -3.35
N THR A 340 -10.11 5.61 -2.18
CA THR A 340 -9.49 6.65 -1.35
C THR A 340 -9.30 6.18 0.08
N ALA A 341 -8.18 6.56 0.69
CA ALA A 341 -7.92 6.37 2.12
C ALA A 341 -7.38 7.66 2.75
N GLN A 342 -7.45 7.77 4.08
CA GLN A 342 -6.96 8.94 4.82
C GLN A 342 -5.70 8.66 5.62
N MET A 343 -4.78 9.62 5.65
CA MET A 343 -3.66 9.61 6.59
C MET A 343 -4.15 10.06 7.96
N GLY A 344 -4.03 9.19 8.96
CA GLY A 344 -4.36 9.47 10.35
C GLY A 344 -3.23 10.18 11.08
N ILE A 345 -3.59 10.90 12.15
CA ILE A 345 -2.63 11.49 13.09
C ILE A 345 -2.31 10.44 14.15
N THR A 346 -1.02 10.18 14.42
CA THR A 346 -0.61 9.37 15.57
C THR A 346 -0.43 10.29 16.78
N PRO A 347 -1.23 10.17 17.85
CA PRO A 347 -1.05 10.99 19.04
C PRO A 347 0.36 10.82 19.61
N SER A 348 1.01 11.93 19.95
CA SER A 348 2.38 11.97 20.43
C SER A 348 2.46 12.83 21.67
N GLN A 349 3.09 12.32 22.73
CA GLN A 349 3.29 13.12 23.92
C GLN A 349 4.28 14.25 23.63
N GLY A 350 3.77 15.47 23.50
CA GLY A 350 4.61 16.67 23.38
C GLY A 350 5.54 16.84 24.58
N SER A 351 6.77 17.29 24.32
CA SER A 351 7.78 17.58 25.33
C SER A 351 8.23 19.03 25.24
N ILE A 352 8.59 19.63 26.37
CA ILE A 352 9.12 20.98 26.45
C ILE A 352 10.45 20.96 27.20
N ARG A 353 11.40 21.77 26.75
CA ARG A 353 12.66 22.00 27.44
C ARG A 353 13.20 23.40 27.18
N PHE A 354 14.07 23.87 28.08
CA PHE A 354 14.93 25.01 27.83
C PHE A 354 16.22 24.60 27.09
N ASP A 355 16.88 25.55 26.43
CA ASP A 355 18.15 25.28 25.73
C ASP A 355 19.35 25.09 26.67
N ARG A 356 19.22 25.50 27.94
CA ARG A 356 20.24 25.33 29.00
C ARG A 356 19.58 24.92 30.32
N THR A 357 20.38 24.44 31.27
CA THR A 357 19.89 24.06 32.61
C THR A 357 19.83 25.25 33.57
N ASN A 358 20.71 26.25 33.38
CA ASN A 358 20.82 27.45 34.20
C ASN A 358 21.07 28.64 33.28
N TYR A 359 20.66 29.83 33.72
CA TYR A 359 20.88 31.08 33.00
C TYR A 359 21.41 32.16 33.95
N THR A 360 22.18 33.10 33.43
CA THR A 360 22.47 34.36 34.11
C THR A 360 21.45 35.41 33.68
N VAL A 361 21.31 36.50 34.43
CA VAL A 361 20.40 37.62 34.10
C VAL A 361 20.83 38.43 32.86
N PHE A 362 21.83 37.97 32.11
CA PHE A 362 22.30 38.56 30.85
C PHE A 362 22.18 37.60 29.67
N ASP A 363 21.81 36.35 29.92
CA ASP A 363 21.65 35.35 28.88
C ASP A 363 20.36 35.55 28.10
N THR A 364 20.35 34.99 26.89
CA THR A 364 19.10 34.75 26.17
C THR A 364 18.60 33.35 26.45
N LEU A 365 17.29 33.23 26.61
CA LEU A 365 16.55 32.02 26.91
C LEU A 365 15.75 31.60 25.68
N GLN A 366 15.89 30.32 25.29
CA GLN A 366 15.09 29.71 24.24
C GLN A 366 14.25 28.57 24.83
N VAL A 367 12.97 28.54 24.44
CA VAL A 367 12.05 27.43 24.74
C VAL A 367 11.95 26.54 23.50
N ILE A 368 12.11 25.23 23.70
CA ILE A 368 12.04 24.22 22.65
C ILE A 368 10.92 23.25 23.02
N VAL A 369 9.94 23.11 22.13
CA VAL A 369 8.89 22.09 22.22
C VAL A 369 9.09 21.10 21.09
N HIS A 370 8.97 19.81 21.38
CA HIS A 370 8.95 18.76 20.37
C HIS A 370 7.63 18.01 20.47
N ASP A 371 6.81 18.08 19.41
CA ASP A 371 5.47 17.50 19.36
C ASP A 371 5.13 17.04 17.93
N MET A 372 5.12 15.73 17.71
CA MET A 372 5.01 15.12 16.39
C MET A 372 3.61 15.23 15.79
N ASP A 373 2.58 15.19 16.63
CA ASP A 373 1.19 15.21 16.17
C ASP A 373 0.67 16.62 15.84
N ARG A 374 1.51 17.64 16.07
CA ARG A 374 1.28 19.03 15.68
C ARG A 374 2.02 19.45 14.42
N ASN A 375 2.84 18.56 13.85
CA ASN A 375 3.38 18.69 12.51
C ASN A 375 2.37 18.09 11.52
N THR A 376 1.46 18.93 11.03
CA THR A 376 0.31 18.53 10.20
C THR A 376 0.41 19.02 8.76
N ASP A 377 1.21 20.05 8.49
CA ASP A 377 1.42 20.59 7.14
C ASP A 377 2.91 20.58 6.75
N PRO A 378 3.33 19.67 5.87
CA PRO A 378 4.73 19.52 5.43
C PRO A 378 5.26 20.72 4.61
N TYR A 379 4.40 21.67 4.23
CA TYR A 379 4.77 22.81 3.36
C TYR A 379 4.93 24.13 4.10
N ALA A 380 4.55 24.18 5.35
CA ALA A 380 4.54 25.41 6.11
C ALA A 380 5.01 25.11 7.52
N ALA A 381 5.99 25.89 8.00
CA ALA A 381 6.36 25.85 9.39
C ALA A 381 5.13 26.24 10.24
N GLU A 382 4.70 25.31 11.07
CA GLU A 382 3.50 25.49 11.86
C GLU A 382 3.77 26.24 13.15
N THR A 383 2.70 26.63 13.84
CA THR A 383 2.81 27.34 15.10
C THR A 383 2.03 26.67 16.21
N ILE A 384 2.62 26.72 17.40
CA ILE A 384 1.98 26.30 18.66
C ILE A 384 2.09 27.43 19.68
N THR A 385 1.26 27.40 20.71
CA THR A 385 1.31 28.38 21.79
C THR A 385 1.73 27.70 23.09
N LEU A 386 2.60 28.36 23.86
CA LEU A 386 2.81 27.96 25.25
C LEU A 386 1.53 28.20 26.04
N ARG A 387 1.26 27.28 26.97
CA ARG A 387 0.20 27.48 27.94
C ARG A 387 0.57 28.59 28.92
N ARG A 388 1.82 28.60 29.37
CA ARG A 388 2.32 29.54 30.37
C ARG A 388 3.85 29.61 30.36
N LEU A 389 4.38 30.81 30.56
CA LEU A 389 5.77 31.06 30.97
C LEU A 389 5.71 31.91 32.23
N LEU A 390 6.23 31.39 33.34
CA LEU A 390 6.14 32.01 34.67
C LEU A 390 7.53 32.21 35.24
N VAL A 391 7.81 33.40 35.76
CA VAL A 391 8.99 33.66 36.58
C VAL A 391 8.54 33.81 38.03
N SER A 392 9.22 33.13 38.95
CA SER A 392 8.98 33.24 40.39
C SER A 392 10.26 33.66 41.10
N ASP A 393 10.12 34.57 42.06
CA ASP A 393 11.20 34.97 42.95
C ASP A 393 11.60 33.82 43.92
N PRO A 394 12.67 33.96 44.73
CA PRO A 394 13.09 32.92 45.67
C PRO A 394 12.08 32.60 46.78
N THR A 395 11.04 33.43 46.97
CA THR A 395 9.94 33.18 47.91
C THR A 395 8.77 32.41 47.25
N GLY A 396 8.83 32.20 45.94
CA GLY A 396 7.77 31.59 45.13
C GLY A 396 6.70 32.58 44.67
N ALA A 397 6.90 33.89 44.85
CA ALA A 397 5.98 34.90 44.35
C ALA A 397 6.20 35.11 42.85
N ALA A 398 5.11 35.16 42.09
CA ALA A 398 5.16 35.41 40.66
C ALA A 398 5.68 36.83 40.38
N VAL A 399 6.69 36.94 39.53
CA VAL A 399 7.17 38.21 38.99
C VAL A 399 6.28 38.60 37.82
N GLU A 400 5.70 39.80 37.88
CA GLU A 400 4.80 40.29 36.84
C GLU A 400 5.61 40.64 35.59
N ASN A 401 5.60 39.71 34.63
CA ASN A 401 6.34 39.82 33.37
C ASN A 401 5.45 40.17 32.17
N ASN A 402 4.25 40.73 32.40
CA ASN A 402 3.14 40.78 31.44
C ASN A 402 2.76 39.37 30.95
N PHE A 403 1.49 38.97 31.09
CA PHE A 403 1.05 37.63 30.67
C PHE A 403 0.96 37.53 29.14
N GLU A 404 2.10 37.30 28.48
CA GLU A 404 2.19 37.16 27.03
C GLU A 404 1.74 35.78 26.55
N VAL A 405 1.17 35.74 25.35
CA VAL A 405 0.95 34.49 24.61
C VAL A 405 2.19 34.25 23.76
N PHE A 406 3.03 33.30 24.18
CA PHE A 406 4.22 32.93 23.42
C PHE A 406 3.86 31.95 22.32
N THR A 407 4.03 32.38 21.07
CA THR A 407 3.87 31.54 19.89
C THR A 407 5.24 31.01 19.47
N LEU A 408 5.39 29.69 19.41
CA LEU A 408 6.56 29.02 18.89
C LEU A 408 6.30 28.64 17.44
N VAL A 409 7.35 28.71 16.62
CA VAL A 409 7.34 28.38 15.21
C VAL A 409 8.19 27.14 15.00
N GLU A 410 7.70 26.23 14.18
CA GLU A 410 8.42 25.04 13.78
C GLU A 410 9.77 25.40 13.11
N THR A 411 10.84 24.67 13.42
CA THR A 411 12.20 25.02 12.97
C THR A 411 12.42 24.78 11.49
N THR A 412 11.74 23.78 10.95
CA THR A 412 11.55 23.49 9.51
C THR A 412 10.16 22.89 9.36
N GLU A 413 9.59 22.93 8.17
CA GLU A 413 8.21 22.49 7.82
C GLU A 413 7.90 21.00 8.08
N THR A 414 8.84 20.24 8.65
CA THR A 414 8.71 18.79 8.88
C THR A 414 9.41 18.32 10.16
N SER A 415 9.89 19.26 10.99
CA SER A 415 10.76 18.91 12.12
C SER A 415 10.00 18.45 13.36
N ALA A 416 8.73 18.83 13.51
CA ALA A 416 7.98 18.74 14.76
C ALA A 416 8.66 19.43 15.96
N ILE A 417 9.69 20.25 15.72
CA ILE A 417 10.43 21.00 16.75
C ILE A 417 10.03 22.46 16.62
N PHE A 418 9.39 22.99 17.66
CA PHE A 418 8.90 24.36 17.73
C PHE A 418 9.77 25.18 18.69
N THR A 419 10.16 26.38 18.28
CA THR A 419 10.97 27.29 19.11
C THR A 419 10.49 28.73 19.02
N LEU A 420 10.88 29.59 19.96
CA LEU A 420 10.56 31.01 19.87
C LEU A 420 11.23 31.63 18.62
N PRO A 421 10.53 32.47 17.84
CA PRO A 421 11.12 33.16 16.68
C PRO A 421 12.33 34.02 17.05
N ALA A 422 12.33 34.58 18.26
CA ALA A 422 13.44 35.29 18.87
C ALA A 422 13.60 34.83 20.33
N PRO A 423 14.82 34.51 20.78
CA PRO A 423 15.10 34.22 22.19
C PRO A 423 14.73 35.40 23.11
N LEU A 424 14.30 35.10 24.33
CA LEU A 424 14.00 36.10 25.35
C LEU A 424 15.28 36.53 26.06
N LEU A 425 15.53 37.83 26.18
CA LEU A 425 16.61 38.38 26.98
C LEU A 425 16.21 38.39 28.45
N LEU A 426 16.99 37.72 29.31
CA LEU A 426 16.82 37.87 30.75
C LEU A 426 17.36 39.24 31.19
N SER A 427 16.70 39.86 32.17
CA SER A 427 17.16 41.13 32.72
C SER A 427 16.76 41.32 34.18
N ASP A 428 17.69 41.88 34.95
CA ASP A 428 17.55 42.35 36.33
C ASP A 428 17.32 43.88 36.41
N THR A 429 17.34 44.57 35.27
CA THR A 429 17.31 46.05 35.18
C THR A 429 16.18 46.58 34.32
N ALA A 430 15.52 45.71 33.56
CA ALA A 430 14.41 46.06 32.69
C ALA A 430 13.16 45.25 33.04
N PHE A 431 12.03 45.94 33.10
CA PHE A 431 10.69 45.35 33.18
C PHE A 431 10.04 45.33 31.79
N PRO A 432 9.17 44.35 31.49
CA PRO A 432 8.51 44.29 30.20
C PRO A 432 7.58 45.50 30.06
N ALA A 433 7.78 46.29 29.01
CA ALA A 433 7.14 47.59 28.83
C ALA A 433 5.87 47.50 27.97
N VAL A 434 5.78 46.49 27.10
CA VAL A 434 4.65 46.25 26.20
C VAL A 434 4.45 44.75 26.03
N VAL A 435 3.23 44.34 25.64
CA VAL A 435 2.97 42.94 25.27
C VAL A 435 3.72 42.61 23.98
N GLY A 436 4.46 41.51 23.98
CA GLY A 436 5.27 41.01 22.87
C GLY A 436 6.70 41.58 22.86
N ASP A 437 7.21 42.04 23.99
CA ASP A 437 8.63 42.38 24.07
C ASP A 437 9.49 41.12 24.27
N THR A 438 10.80 41.25 24.02
CA THR A 438 11.73 40.11 24.12
C THR A 438 12.49 40.14 25.44
N VAL A 439 11.93 40.73 26.51
CA VAL A 439 12.61 40.88 27.80
C VAL A 439 11.83 40.12 28.87
N LEU A 440 12.53 39.30 29.64
CA LEU A 440 11.98 38.59 30.78
C LEU A 440 12.71 39.01 32.06
N THR A 441 12.00 39.66 32.95
CA THR A 441 12.55 40.11 34.23
C THR A 441 12.80 38.94 35.16
N ALA A 442 14.04 38.78 35.57
CA ALA A 442 14.48 37.78 36.53
C ALA A 442 15.69 38.30 37.32
N GLY A 443 15.73 38.00 38.62
CA GLY A 443 16.87 38.27 39.49
C GLY A 443 17.68 37.00 39.79
N LEU A 444 18.52 37.05 40.81
CA LEU A 444 19.33 35.90 41.26
C LEU A 444 18.45 34.87 42.00
N ASN A 445 18.63 33.58 41.66
CA ASN A 445 17.88 32.44 42.22
C ASN A 445 16.39 32.43 41.89
N PHE A 446 15.99 33.07 40.80
CA PHE A 446 14.61 33.05 40.32
C PHE A 446 14.37 31.74 39.55
N THR A 447 13.16 31.23 39.61
CA THR A 447 12.75 30.05 38.83
C THR A 447 11.95 30.50 37.62
N ILE A 448 12.34 30.05 36.44
CA ILE A 448 11.60 30.25 35.18
C ILE A 448 10.98 28.91 34.82
N GLN A 449 9.65 28.87 34.70
CA GLN A 449 8.90 27.66 34.37
C GLN A 449 8.11 27.86 33.08
N ALA A 450 8.28 26.96 32.12
CA ALA A 450 7.51 26.93 30.89
C ALA A 450 6.56 25.72 30.89
N GLU A 451 5.35 25.93 30.41
CA GLU A 451 4.32 24.90 30.28
C GLU A 451 3.78 24.86 28.86
N TYR A 452 3.78 23.66 28.29
CA TYR A 452 3.13 23.35 27.03
C TYR A 452 1.90 22.48 27.29
N ARG A 453 0.82 22.76 26.55
CA ARG A 453 -0.35 21.90 26.51
C ARG A 453 -0.84 21.77 25.08
N ASP A 454 -0.88 20.55 24.58
CA ASP A 454 -1.47 20.29 23.28
C ASP A 454 -2.99 20.59 23.32
N PRO A 455 -3.54 21.47 22.48
CA PRO A 455 -4.97 21.71 22.37
C PRO A 455 -5.79 20.55 21.78
N VAL A 456 -5.17 19.59 21.07
CA VAL A 456 -5.88 18.48 20.41
C VAL A 456 -5.98 17.27 21.32
N PHE A 457 -4.85 16.68 21.71
CA PHE A 457 -4.79 15.47 22.54
C PHE A 457 -4.64 15.78 24.03
N LEU A 458 -4.53 17.06 24.40
CA LEU A 458 -4.54 17.56 25.79
C LEU A 458 -3.34 17.11 26.63
N ASP A 459 -2.27 16.69 25.98
CA ASP A 459 -0.99 16.37 26.61
C ASP A 459 -0.41 17.60 27.30
N PHE A 460 0.24 17.38 28.44
CA PHE A 460 0.83 18.44 29.25
C PHE A 460 2.29 18.13 29.53
N ALA A 461 3.15 19.11 29.28
CA ALA A 461 4.57 19.06 29.62
C ALA A 461 4.99 20.38 30.26
N SER A 462 5.96 20.32 31.17
CA SER A 462 6.56 21.52 31.78
C SER A 462 8.03 21.30 32.03
N ASP A 463 8.81 22.38 31.92
CA ASP A 463 10.21 22.40 32.32
C ASP A 463 10.46 23.64 33.20
N SER A 464 11.52 23.60 34.01
CA SER A 464 11.90 24.70 34.89
C SER A 464 13.42 24.85 34.98
N VAL A 465 13.88 26.09 34.93
CA VAL A 465 15.31 26.46 35.06
C VAL A 465 15.49 27.55 36.09
N LEU A 466 16.72 27.68 36.57
CA LEU A 466 17.09 28.59 37.65
C LEU A 466 18.04 29.66 37.12
N THR A 467 17.84 30.91 37.52
CA THR A 467 18.80 31.98 37.27
C THR A 467 19.90 31.95 38.32
N ILE A 468 21.13 31.87 37.86
CA ILE A 468 22.33 31.84 38.69
C ILE A 468 23.10 33.14 38.58
N ASP A 469 24.03 33.28 39.51
CA ASP A 469 24.89 34.45 39.57
C ASP A 469 25.84 34.55 38.37
N SER A 470 26.21 35.77 38.04
CA SER A 470 27.21 36.09 37.02
C SER A 470 28.24 37.05 37.61
N PRO A 471 29.28 36.52 38.28
CA PRO A 471 30.27 37.31 38.99
C PRO A 471 30.82 38.47 38.14
N MET A 472 30.72 39.70 38.62
CA MET A 472 31.31 40.88 38.01
C MET A 472 32.25 41.59 38.99
N THR A 473 33.11 42.46 38.46
CA THR A 473 34.01 43.25 39.31
C THR A 473 33.27 44.47 39.83
N SER A 474 33.31 44.68 41.14
CA SER A 474 32.75 45.83 41.82
C SER A 474 33.75 46.98 41.95
N GLN A 475 33.25 48.15 42.30
CA GLN A 475 34.04 49.33 42.66
C GLN A 475 33.47 49.96 43.92
N VAL A 476 34.34 50.37 44.85
CA VAL A 476 33.98 51.17 46.01
C VAL A 476 34.74 52.48 45.99
N LEU A 477 34.06 53.59 46.30
CA LEU A 477 34.64 54.93 46.30
C LEU A 477 34.08 55.77 47.46
N PHE A 478 34.96 56.55 48.08
CA PHE A 478 34.54 57.70 48.86
C PHE A 478 34.05 58.82 47.93
N ASP A 479 33.10 59.64 48.38
CA ASP A 479 32.61 60.79 47.62
C ASP A 479 33.68 61.87 47.42
N ARG A 480 34.73 61.89 48.25
CA ARG A 480 35.85 62.84 48.18
C ARG A 480 37.17 62.14 48.48
N ALA A 481 38.26 62.64 47.88
CA ALA A 481 39.61 62.21 48.20
C ALA A 481 40.16 62.85 49.50
N LEU A 482 39.54 63.93 49.98
CA LEU A 482 39.96 64.71 51.14
C LEU A 482 38.75 65.15 51.96
N TYR A 483 38.81 64.92 53.27
CA TYR A 483 37.78 65.36 54.22
C TYR A 483 38.37 66.27 55.32
N PRO A 484 37.75 67.43 55.57
CA PRO A 484 37.92 68.17 56.82
C PRO A 484 37.49 67.36 58.05
N LEU A 485 37.99 67.75 59.23
CA LEU A 485 37.47 67.27 60.50
C LEU A 485 35.98 67.65 60.67
N ALA A 486 35.21 66.78 61.34
CA ALA A 486 33.78 66.97 61.62
C ALA A 486 32.86 67.03 60.39
N GLU A 487 33.32 66.54 59.24
CA GLU A 487 32.50 66.28 58.05
C GLU A 487 31.95 64.86 58.04
N THR A 488 31.03 64.60 57.11
CA THR A 488 30.48 63.27 56.86
C THR A 488 31.10 62.70 55.59
N ALA A 489 31.62 61.48 55.67
CA ALA A 489 32.08 60.72 54.51
C ALA A 489 30.94 59.88 53.93
N PHE A 490 30.73 59.98 52.62
CA PHE A 490 29.78 59.14 51.90
C PHE A 490 30.53 58.10 51.08
N VAL A 491 29.96 56.91 50.97
CA VAL A 491 30.52 55.80 50.19
C VAL A 491 29.50 55.42 49.11
N THR A 492 30.02 55.21 47.91
CA THR A 492 29.29 54.61 46.80
C THR A 492 29.96 53.30 46.42
N VAL A 493 29.15 52.27 46.22
CA VAL A 493 29.58 51.01 45.60
C VAL A 493 28.82 50.83 44.29
N VAL A 494 29.55 50.39 43.27
CA VAL A 494 28.99 49.98 41.98
C VAL A 494 29.30 48.50 41.84
N ASP A 495 28.26 47.67 41.93
CA ASP A 495 28.36 46.21 41.91
C ASP A 495 27.11 45.67 41.20
N ARG A 496 27.30 44.95 40.10
CA ARG A 496 26.20 44.60 39.18
C ARG A 496 25.54 43.27 39.52
N ASP A 497 26.32 42.31 39.96
CA ASP A 497 25.88 41.00 40.42
C ASP A 497 25.21 41.04 41.81
N GLU A 498 25.34 42.17 42.52
CA GLU A 498 24.56 42.44 43.73
C GLU A 498 23.16 43.05 43.51
N ASN A 499 22.78 43.38 42.27
CA ASN A 499 21.39 43.72 41.91
C ASN A 499 20.57 42.42 41.74
N ARG A 500 20.26 41.79 42.88
CA ARG A 500 19.72 40.42 42.97
C ARG A 500 18.22 40.37 42.77
N HIS A 501 17.48 41.44 43.04
CA HIS A 501 16.02 41.45 42.97
C HIS A 501 15.46 42.68 42.23
N PRO A 502 15.07 42.57 40.94
CA PRO A 502 14.65 43.72 40.11
C PRO A 502 13.47 44.57 40.67
N GLY A 503 12.64 43.99 41.54
CA GLY A 503 11.49 44.67 42.18
C GLY A 503 11.72 45.23 43.58
N VAL A 504 12.90 45.03 44.18
CA VAL A 504 13.22 45.43 45.56
C VAL A 504 14.61 46.03 45.58
N ARG A 505 14.82 47.13 46.32
CA ARG A 505 16.18 47.66 46.49
C ARG A 505 17.00 46.72 47.36
N ASP A 506 18.08 46.20 46.81
CA ASP A 506 19.02 45.38 47.53
C ASP A 506 19.91 46.22 48.46
N THR A 507 20.59 45.54 49.38
CA THR A 507 21.45 46.17 50.37
C THR A 507 22.76 45.42 50.50
N ILE A 508 23.85 46.16 50.65
CA ILE A 508 25.19 45.62 50.88
C ILE A 508 25.83 46.31 52.08
N THR A 509 26.94 45.76 52.58
CA THR A 509 27.70 46.34 53.68
C THR A 509 29.13 46.63 53.27
N VAL A 510 29.67 47.77 53.72
CA VAL A 510 31.10 48.12 53.61
C VAL A 510 31.69 48.36 54.99
N THR A 511 33.00 48.21 55.13
CA THR A 511 33.72 48.53 56.36
C THR A 511 34.64 49.73 56.14
N VAL A 512 34.47 50.78 56.94
CA VAL A 512 35.36 51.96 56.92
C VAL A 512 36.34 51.86 58.10
N THR A 513 37.63 51.92 57.81
CA THR A 513 38.72 51.81 58.78
C THR A 513 39.53 53.09 58.83
N ASN A 514 39.78 53.64 60.03
CA ASN A 514 40.90 54.56 60.20
C ASN A 514 42.19 53.74 60.27
N THR A 515 43.01 53.81 59.22
CA THR A 515 44.23 52.99 59.11
C THR A 515 45.31 53.34 60.13
N ASN A 516 45.20 54.51 60.78
CA ASN A 516 46.12 54.95 61.82
C ASN A 516 45.77 54.40 63.20
N THR A 517 44.48 54.23 63.51
CA THR A 517 44.00 53.76 64.82
C THR A 517 43.58 52.29 64.82
N GLY A 518 43.23 51.74 63.64
CA GLY A 518 42.68 50.40 63.48
C GLY A 518 41.20 50.30 63.80
N GLU A 519 40.54 51.42 64.06
CA GLU A 519 39.11 51.52 64.34
C GLU A 519 38.28 51.34 63.08
N THR A 520 37.17 50.60 63.19
CA THR A 520 36.30 50.23 62.07
C THR A 520 34.83 50.56 62.30
N GLU A 521 34.15 51.02 61.26
CA GLU A 521 32.70 51.26 61.23
C GLU A 521 32.05 50.56 60.03
N GLU A 522 31.02 49.74 60.28
CA GLU A 522 30.23 49.10 59.22
C GLU A 522 29.13 50.05 58.71
N ARG A 523 28.98 50.13 57.40
CA ARG A 523 27.97 50.97 56.73
C ARG A 523 27.08 50.09 55.87
N LEU A 524 25.77 50.21 56.04
CA LEU A 524 24.76 49.57 55.19
C LEU A 524 24.45 50.53 54.03
N LEU A 525 24.74 50.10 52.81
CA LEU A 525 24.40 50.83 51.60
C LEU A 525 23.16 50.20 50.98
N ARG A 526 22.35 51.02 50.30
CA ARG A 526 21.15 50.58 49.59
C ARG A 526 21.22 51.00 48.14
N GLU A 527 20.65 50.22 47.25
CA GLU A 527 20.52 50.63 45.86
C GLU A 527 19.76 51.95 45.72
N THR A 528 20.19 52.75 44.75
CA THR A 528 19.52 54.01 44.39
C THR A 528 18.12 53.80 43.79
N SER A 529 17.85 52.62 43.22
CA SER A 529 16.57 52.10 42.70
C SER A 529 16.65 50.57 42.60
N SER A 530 15.52 49.85 42.51
CA SER A 530 15.54 48.36 42.45
C SER A 530 16.08 47.78 41.14
N THR A 531 16.52 48.64 40.22
CA THR A 531 17.12 48.25 38.94
C THR A 531 18.49 48.89 38.76
N SER A 532 19.06 49.46 39.83
CA SER A 532 20.38 50.09 39.76
C SER A 532 21.39 49.33 40.60
N PHE A 533 22.45 48.90 39.93
CA PHE A 533 23.67 48.33 40.49
C PHE A 533 24.55 49.32 41.27
N THR A 534 23.98 50.45 41.71
CA THR A 534 24.71 51.51 42.45
C THR A 534 24.10 51.66 43.83
N PHE A 535 24.91 51.34 44.83
CA PHE A 535 24.59 51.36 46.24
C PHE A 535 25.20 52.59 46.91
N VAL A 536 24.41 53.30 47.70
CA VAL A 536 24.83 54.52 48.40
C VAL A 536 24.48 54.44 49.88
N ASP A 537 25.32 55.06 50.70
CA ASP A 537 25.03 55.29 52.12
C ASP A 537 24.30 56.63 52.26
N ASP A 538 22.97 56.61 52.37
CA ASP A 538 22.15 57.83 52.48
C ASP A 538 22.39 58.62 53.77
N THR A 539 23.05 58.03 54.77
CA THR A 539 23.29 58.65 56.08
C THR A 539 24.72 59.18 56.23
N GLY A 540 25.68 58.52 55.57
CA GLY A 540 27.10 58.79 55.65
C GLY A 540 27.71 58.51 57.03
N LEU A 541 29.05 58.48 57.09
CA LEU A 541 29.82 58.25 58.31
C LEU A 541 30.38 59.57 58.86
N PHE A 542 30.02 59.91 60.09
CA PHE A 542 30.50 61.14 60.72
C PHE A 542 31.94 60.99 61.22
N LEU A 543 32.82 61.91 60.81
CA LEU A 543 34.25 61.91 61.15
C LEU A 543 34.50 62.74 62.41
N SER A 544 34.65 62.08 63.56
CA SER A 544 34.79 62.71 64.86
C SER A 544 36.25 63.06 65.19
N SER A 545 36.46 64.14 65.94
CA SER A 545 37.77 64.47 66.53
C SER A 545 37.81 64.20 68.04
N LEU A 546 36.78 63.57 68.59
CA LEU A 546 36.70 63.21 69.99
C LEU A 546 37.35 61.85 70.22
N LEU A 547 38.37 61.80 71.09
CA LEU A 547 39.03 60.55 71.49
C LEU A 547 38.07 59.51 72.08
N SER A 548 36.91 59.92 72.59
CA SER A 548 35.86 59.01 73.08
C SER A 548 35.24 58.16 71.98
N ASP A 549 35.31 58.65 70.74
CA ASP A 549 34.68 58.06 69.57
C ASP A 549 35.69 57.15 68.84
N SER A 550 36.80 56.78 69.47
CA SER A 550 37.78 55.83 68.91
C SER A 550 37.45 54.38 69.30
N LEU A 551 36.18 54.02 69.11
CA LEU A 551 35.62 52.71 69.41
C LEU A 551 34.86 52.21 68.20
N SER A 552 35.16 50.99 67.76
CA SER A 552 34.52 50.41 66.58
C SER A 552 33.05 50.06 66.81
N GLY A 553 32.23 50.30 65.79
CA GLY A 553 30.80 50.03 65.77
C GLY A 553 29.95 51.06 66.54
N ASP A 554 30.49 52.26 66.81
CA ASP A 554 29.75 53.32 67.52
C ASP A 554 29.02 54.29 66.57
N GLY A 555 29.18 54.11 65.26
CA GLY A 555 28.55 54.91 64.21
C GLY A 555 29.29 56.22 63.91
N ARG A 556 30.45 56.46 64.52
CA ARG A 556 31.35 57.58 64.25
C ARG A 556 32.75 57.04 64.05
N LEU A 557 33.57 57.79 63.31
CA LEU A 557 34.97 57.40 63.12
C LEU A 557 35.88 58.48 63.68
N TYR A 558 36.66 58.16 64.70
CA TYR A 558 37.66 59.06 65.24
C TYR A 558 38.80 59.27 64.23
N VAL A 559 39.08 60.53 63.93
CA VAL A 559 40.11 60.96 62.98
C VAL A 559 40.88 62.18 63.46
N MET A 560 42.15 62.26 63.05
CA MET A 560 42.98 63.46 63.15
C MET A 560 43.45 63.92 61.77
N ILE A 561 43.86 65.20 61.65
CA ILE A 561 44.55 65.70 60.45
C ILE A 561 45.78 64.85 60.16
N GLY A 562 45.95 64.45 58.90
CA GLY A 562 46.98 63.54 58.42
C GLY A 562 46.60 62.06 58.51
N ASN A 563 45.43 61.69 59.05
CA ASN A 563 44.96 60.31 59.05
C ASN A 563 44.47 59.90 57.66
N THR A 564 44.55 58.61 57.36
CA THR A 564 43.95 58.00 56.17
C THR A 564 42.81 57.08 56.58
N ILE A 565 41.62 57.37 56.06
CA ILE A 565 40.48 56.46 56.16
C ILE A 565 40.44 55.57 54.92
N ARG A 566 40.10 54.31 55.10
CA ARG A 566 39.99 53.29 54.05
C ARG A 566 38.60 52.69 54.11
N VAL A 567 37.92 52.57 52.99
CA VAL A 567 36.70 51.75 52.89
C VAL A 567 37.04 50.48 52.13
N ASP A 568 36.61 49.36 52.69
CA ASP A 568 36.71 48.03 52.11
C ASP A 568 35.30 47.52 51.81
N TYR A 569 35.09 47.08 50.57
CA TYR A 569 33.92 46.34 50.17
C TYR A 569 34.35 44.92 49.86
N GLN A 570 33.57 43.94 50.34
CA GLN A 570 33.80 42.52 50.10
C GLN A 570 32.54 41.98 49.45
N ASP A 571 32.64 41.58 48.19
CA ASP A 571 31.53 40.96 47.49
C ASP A 571 31.12 39.65 48.24
N PRO A 572 29.85 39.51 48.66
CA PRO A 572 29.36 38.33 49.36
C PRO A 572 29.38 37.04 48.52
N ASN A 573 29.23 37.15 47.20
CA ASN A 573 29.15 36.04 46.25
C ASN A 573 30.50 35.77 45.57
N THR A 574 31.36 36.78 45.48
CA THR A 574 32.72 36.69 44.92
C THR A 574 33.76 37.10 45.95
N PRO A 575 34.16 36.24 46.92
CA PRO A 575 35.13 36.61 47.97
C PRO A 575 36.50 37.10 47.47
N ALA A 576 36.84 36.85 46.21
CA ALA A 576 38.05 37.37 45.57
C ALA A 576 37.92 38.83 45.09
N ASP A 577 36.69 39.32 44.93
CA ASP A 577 36.39 40.70 44.61
C ASP A 577 36.24 41.51 45.90
N ALA A 578 37.28 42.26 46.21
CA ALA A 578 37.41 43.02 47.44
C ALA A 578 38.02 44.41 47.16
N PRO A 579 37.34 45.28 46.42
CA PRO A 579 37.87 46.60 46.12
C PRO A 579 37.94 47.44 47.40
N PHE A 580 38.85 48.41 47.40
CA PHE A 580 38.97 49.37 48.48
C PHE A 580 39.22 50.77 47.93
N SER A 581 38.89 51.78 48.73
CA SER A 581 39.19 53.18 48.46
C SER A 581 39.75 53.86 49.70
N THR A 582 40.53 54.91 49.51
CA THR A 582 41.14 55.66 50.62
C THR A 582 40.92 57.15 50.46
N ALA A 583 40.70 57.86 51.56
CA ALA A 583 40.64 59.31 51.61
C ALA A 583 41.51 59.87 52.74
N LEU A 584 42.04 61.08 52.53
CA LEU A 584 42.89 61.76 53.51
C LEU A 584 42.07 62.72 54.37
N ILE A 585 42.37 62.73 55.66
CA ILE A 585 41.84 63.75 56.58
C ILE A 585 42.80 64.94 56.57
N ASP A 586 42.38 66.06 56.00
CA ASP A 586 43.23 67.25 55.86
C ASP A 586 42.41 68.54 55.85
N THR A 587 43.11 69.65 56.03
CA THR A 587 42.57 70.99 55.82
C THR A 587 42.42 71.28 54.33
N ILE A 588 41.24 71.70 53.89
CA ILE A 588 41.06 72.15 52.49
C ILE A 588 41.98 73.37 52.26
N PRO A 589 42.86 73.38 51.24
CA PRO A 589 43.59 74.59 50.90
C PRO A 589 42.60 75.67 50.44
N PRO A 590 42.78 76.97 50.80
CA PRO A 590 41.86 78.01 50.36
C PRO A 590 41.77 78.03 48.83
N SER A 591 40.56 78.03 48.28
CA SER A 591 40.36 78.20 46.84
C SER A 591 40.96 79.54 46.42
N ALA A 592 41.84 79.54 45.41
CA ALA A 592 42.32 80.78 44.82
C ALA A 592 41.13 81.55 44.22
N GLY A 593 40.80 82.70 44.81
CA GLY A 593 39.87 83.65 44.20
C GLY A 593 40.47 84.18 42.91
N MET A 594 39.76 84.04 41.79
CA MET A 594 40.16 84.59 40.51
C MET A 594 39.82 86.08 40.48
N ILE A 595 40.83 86.94 40.31
CA ILE A 595 40.63 88.36 40.01
C ILE A 595 40.77 88.54 38.50
N THR A 596 39.75 89.11 37.87
CA THR A 596 39.78 89.50 36.45
C THR A 596 39.90 91.00 36.38
N LEU A 597 40.98 91.52 35.80
CA LEU A 597 41.04 92.93 35.39
C LEU A 597 40.23 93.08 34.11
N VAL A 598 39.14 93.83 34.17
CA VAL A 598 38.35 94.28 33.02
C VAL A 598 38.65 95.76 32.77
N ASP A 599 39.06 96.09 31.55
CA ASP A 599 39.20 97.47 31.06
C ASP A 599 37.84 97.99 30.60
N SER A 600 37.56 99.27 30.88
CA SER A 600 36.33 99.94 30.48
C SER A 600 36.51 100.62 29.13
N ALA A 601 36.06 99.98 28.06
CA ALA A 601 35.70 100.64 26.81
C ALA A 601 34.59 99.86 26.08
#